data_AF-A0A537X739-F1
#
_entry.id   AF-A0A537X739-F1
#
_cell.length_a   1.000
_cell.length_b   1.000
_cell.length_c   1.000
_cell.angle_alpha   90.00
_cell.angle_beta   90.00
_cell.angle_gamma   90.00
#
_symmetry.space_group_name_H-M   'P 1'
#
loop_
_entity.id
_entity.type
_entity.pdbx_description
1 polymer ?
#
loop_
_entity_poly.entity_id
_entity_poly.type
_entity_poly.pdbx_seq_one_letter_code
_entity_poly.pdbx_strand_id
1 'polypeptide(L)'
;GVAFSVAWIEAPRALVAGCYIAIGWVAVVALPQLSGRLGLGPVLLILAGGVLYSLGALAYALQRPNPWPRWFGYHEVFHGLVIAAAVLHFVAIAEVVLRPVSAHA
;
A
#
# COMPACT_ATOMS: atom_id res chain seq x y z
N GLY A 1 12.07 7.94 1.82
CA GLY A 1 12.19 6.81 0.87
C GLY A 1 13.26 7.11 -0.15
N VAL A 2 12.88 7.68 -1.30
CA VAL A 2 13.78 7.97 -2.43
C VAL A 2 15.03 8.80 -2.04
N ALA A 3 14.87 9.90 -1.31
CA ALA A 3 16.02 10.72 -0.88
C ALA A 3 17.01 9.94 0.00
N PHE A 4 16.53 9.03 0.84
CA PHE A 4 17.37 8.20 1.71
C PHE A 4 18.07 7.09 0.91
N SER A 5 17.37 6.48 -0.05
CA SER A 5 17.93 5.46 -0.94
C SER A 5 18.98 6.00 -1.91
N VAL A 6 18.90 7.29 -2.26
CA VAL A 6 19.88 7.98 -3.12
C VAL A 6 21.07 8.52 -2.31
N ALA A 7 20.82 9.08 -1.11
CA ALA A 7 21.88 9.61 -0.25
C ALA A 7 22.65 8.51 0.50
N TRP A 8 22.06 7.32 0.71
CA TRP A 8 22.65 6.22 1.46
C TRP A 8 22.32 4.87 0.81
N ILE A 9 23.12 4.51 -0.20
CA ILE A 9 22.93 3.31 -1.03
C ILE A 9 23.04 2.01 -0.22
N GLU A 10 23.91 1.96 0.79
CA GLU A 10 24.15 0.79 1.64
C GLU A 10 23.17 0.65 2.82
N ALA A 11 22.14 1.51 2.90
CA ALA A 11 21.20 1.48 4.02
C ALA A 11 20.56 0.09 4.19
N PRO A 12 20.40 -0.41 5.43
CA PRO A 12 19.77 -1.71 5.67
C PRO A 12 18.38 -1.77 5.03
N ARG A 13 18.08 -2.85 4.30
CA ARG A 13 16.80 -3.00 3.57
C ARG A 13 15.57 -2.80 4.47
N ALA A 14 15.67 -3.20 5.73
CA ALA A 14 14.62 -2.99 6.73
C ALA A 14 14.38 -1.51 7.05
N LEU A 15 15.41 -0.68 7.06
CA LEU A 15 15.29 0.77 7.29
C LEU A 15 14.54 1.44 6.13
N VAL A 16 14.90 1.09 4.89
CA VAL A 16 14.22 1.60 3.69
C VAL A 16 12.76 1.15 3.67
N ALA A 17 12.49 -0.14 3.94
CA ALA A 17 11.13 -0.66 4.03
C ALA A 17 10.31 0.03 5.13
N GLY A 18 10.90 0.24 6.31
CA GLY A 18 10.28 0.96 7.42
C GLY A 18 9.90 2.39 7.05
N CYS A 19 10.77 3.12 6.35
CA CYS A 19 10.44 4.47 5.87
C CYS A 19 9.26 4.47 4.89
N TYR A 20 9.14 3.47 4.03
CA TYR A 20 8.00 3.37 3.10
C TYR A 20 6.70 3.02 3.81
N ILE A 21 6.74 2.12 4.80
CA ILE A 21 5.58 1.83 5.66
C ILE A 21 5.15 3.10 6.40
N ALA A 22 6.09 3.85 6.98
CA ALA A 22 5.78 5.08 7.71
C ALA A 22 5.08 6.13 6.83
N ILE A 23 5.50 6.27 5.57
CA ILE A 23 4.83 7.14 4.59
C ILE A 23 3.43 6.59 4.25
N GLY A 24 3.28 5.28 4.06
CA GLY A 24 1.99 4.65 3.76
C GLY A 24 0.94 4.84 4.87
N TRP A 25 1.38 4.93 6.13
CA TRP A 25 0.48 5.15 7.27
C TRP A 25 0.00 6.61 7.41
N VAL A 26 0.54 7.56 6.65
CA VAL A 26 -0.03 8.92 6.55
C VAL A 26 -1.47 8.87 6.03
N ALA A 27 -1.80 7.91 5.15
CA ALA A 27 -3.16 7.69 4.69
C ALA A 27 -4.13 7.35 5.85
N VAL A 28 -3.67 6.63 6.88
CA VAL A 28 -4.47 6.30 8.07
C VAL A 28 -4.76 7.55 8.90
N VAL A 29 -3.82 8.48 8.99
CA VAL A 29 -4.04 9.79 9.66
C VAL A 29 -5.02 10.66 8.86
N ALA A 30 -5.00 10.56 7.53
CA ALA A 30 -5.89 11.31 6.66
C ALA A 30 -7.32 10.73 6.59
N LEU A 31 -7.47 9.42 6.84
CA LEU A 31 -8.73 8.69 6.70
C LEU A 31 -9.90 9.28 7.52
N PRO A 32 -9.76 9.68 8.80
CA PRO A 32 -10.85 10.31 9.56
C PRO A 32 -11.34 11.63 8.97
N GLN A 33 -10.44 12.40 8.34
CA GLN A 33 -10.79 13.67 7.69
C GLN A 33 -11.50 13.43 6.36
N LEU A 34 -11.18 12.32 5.71
CA LEU A 34 -11.72 11.89 4.43
C LEU A 34 -13.01 11.06 4.58
N SER A 35 -13.20 10.28 5.65
CA SER A 35 -14.32 9.35 5.81
C SER A 35 -15.69 10.02 5.91
N GLY A 36 -15.76 11.27 6.38
CA GLY A 36 -17.00 12.06 6.35
C GLY A 36 -17.41 12.53 4.95
N ARG A 37 -16.50 12.45 3.97
CA ARG A 37 -16.70 12.88 2.57
C ARG A 37 -16.61 11.71 1.58
N LEU A 38 -15.89 10.65 1.96
CA LEU A 38 -15.75 9.43 1.20
C LEU A 38 -16.85 8.45 1.62
N GLY A 39 -17.51 7.83 0.63
CA GLY A 39 -18.36 6.68 0.91
C GLY A 39 -17.58 5.54 1.58
N LEU A 40 -18.30 4.63 2.24
CA LEU A 40 -17.71 3.50 2.95
C LEU A 40 -16.83 2.61 2.03
N GLY A 41 -17.21 2.44 0.76
CA GLY A 41 -16.48 1.62 -0.23
C GLY A 41 -15.03 2.05 -0.42
N PRO A 42 -14.76 3.29 -0.88
CA PRO A 42 -13.40 3.82 -1.02
C PRO A 42 -12.55 3.71 0.26
N VAL A 43 -13.14 3.95 1.42
CA VAL A 43 -12.44 3.81 2.71
C VAL A 43 -11.97 2.37 2.95
N LEU A 44 -12.84 1.38 2.74
CA LEU A 44 -12.49 -0.03 2.91
C LEU A 44 -11.42 -0.48 1.91
N LEU A 45 -11.49 -0.02 0.66
CA LEU A 45 -10.48 -0.30 -0.36
C LEU A 45 -9.11 0.28 0.00
N ILE A 46 -9.08 1.50 0.53
CA ILE A 46 -7.83 2.13 1.01
C ILE A 46 -7.22 1.34 2.16
N LEU A 47 -8.04 0.96 3.15
CA LEU A 47 -7.60 0.17 4.30
C LEU A 47 -7.08 -1.19 3.88
N ALA A 48 -7.82 -1.91 3.04
CA ALA A 48 -7.41 -3.21 2.52
C ALA A 48 -6.10 -3.11 1.71
N GLY A 49 -5.94 -2.09 0.87
CA GLY A 49 -4.69 -1.82 0.16
C GLY A 49 -3.53 -1.57 1.12
N GLY A 50 -3.74 -0.80 2.20
CA GLY A 50 -2.72 -0.57 3.24
C GLY A 50 -2.29 -1.85 3.96
N VAL A 51 -3.23 -2.76 4.23
CA VAL A 51 -2.94 -4.08 4.82
C VAL A 51 -2.11 -4.92 3.85
N LEU A 52 -2.52 -5.03 2.57
CA LEU A 52 -1.77 -5.79 1.57
C LEU A 52 -0.35 -5.26 1.38
N TYR A 53 -0.18 -3.94 1.30
CA TYR A 53 1.14 -3.32 1.20
C TYR A 53 2.03 -3.66 2.41
N SER A 54 1.46 -3.61 3.62
CA SER A 54 2.19 -3.92 4.85
C SER A 54 2.58 -5.39 4.93
N LEU A 55 1.69 -6.31 4.52
CA LEU A 55 2.00 -7.74 4.43
C LEU A 55 3.09 -8.02 3.40
N GLY A 56 3.07 -7.34 2.26
CA GLY A 56 4.14 -7.41 1.27
C GLY A 56 5.47 -6.97 1.86
N ALA A 57 5.51 -5.81 2.52
CA ALA A 57 6.72 -5.29 3.13
C ALA A 57 7.26 -6.25 4.22
N LEU A 58 6.37 -6.87 5.00
CA LEU A 58 6.73 -7.89 5.97
C LEU A 58 7.32 -9.13 5.29
N ALA A 59 6.72 -9.62 4.21
CA ALA A 59 7.24 -10.75 3.46
C ALA A 59 8.64 -10.48 2.89
N TYR A 60 8.85 -9.25 2.38
CA TYR A 60 10.15 -8.80 1.90
C TYR A 60 11.20 -8.71 3.02
N ALA A 61 10.84 -8.14 4.16
CA ALA A 61 11.74 -7.99 5.31
C ALA A 61 12.13 -9.34 5.93
N LEU A 62 11.17 -10.26 6.06
CA LEU A 62 11.38 -11.60 6.60
C LEU A 62 11.99 -12.57 5.58
N GLN A 63 12.06 -12.19 4.30
CA GLN A 63 12.49 -13.03 3.19
C GLN A 63 11.70 -14.36 3.11
N ARG A 64 10.40 -14.30 3.46
CA ARG A 64 9.46 -15.42 3.50
C ARG A 64 8.06 -14.93 3.15
N PRO A 65 7.16 -15.78 2.60
CA PRO A 65 7.36 -17.18 2.26
C PRO A 65 8.17 -17.38 0.97
N ASN A 66 8.69 -18.59 0.75
CA ASN A 66 9.29 -19.01 -0.52
C ASN A 66 8.52 -20.20 -1.10
N PRO A 67 7.33 -19.97 -1.70
CA PRO A 67 6.49 -21.05 -2.22
C PRO A 67 7.21 -21.90 -3.27
N TRP A 68 7.89 -21.24 -4.22
CA TRP A 68 8.70 -21.87 -5.25
C TRP A 68 10.03 -21.13 -5.37
N PRO A 69 11.04 -21.45 -4.54
CA PRO A 69 12.28 -20.68 -4.44
C PRO A 69 13.03 -20.43 -5.76
N ARG A 70 12.76 -21.25 -6.78
CA ARG A 70 13.39 -21.16 -8.10
C ARG A 70 12.72 -20.16 -9.05
N TRP A 71 11.45 -19.80 -8.82
CA TRP A 71 10.62 -19.03 -9.76
C TRP A 71 9.73 -17.96 -9.09
N PHE A 72 9.32 -18.20 -7.85
CA PHE A 72 8.36 -17.37 -7.11
C PHE A 72 8.64 -17.50 -5.61
N GLY A 73 9.56 -16.68 -5.12
CA GLY A 73 9.94 -16.55 -3.73
C GLY A 73 9.30 -15.32 -3.08
N TYR A 74 9.91 -14.87 -1.98
CA TYR A 74 9.40 -13.75 -1.19
C TYR A 74 9.35 -12.42 -1.97
N HIS A 75 10.22 -12.23 -2.97
CA HIS A 75 10.23 -11.02 -3.80
C HIS A 75 8.97 -10.95 -4.67
N GLU A 76 8.62 -12.05 -5.32
CA GLU A 76 7.45 -12.13 -6.18
C GLU A 76 6.16 -12.06 -5.36
N VAL A 77 6.15 -12.64 -4.15
CA VAL A 77 5.06 -12.46 -3.17
C VAL A 77 4.90 -10.98 -2.79
N PHE A 78 6.01 -10.29 -2.48
CA PHE A 78 6.00 -8.86 -2.20
C PHE A 78 5.42 -8.06 -3.36
N HIS A 79 5.91 -8.29 -4.59
CA HIS A 79 5.42 -7.59 -5.77
C HIS A 79 3.93 -7.86 -6.02
N GLY A 80 3.48 -9.11 -5.90
CA GLY A 80 2.07 -9.46 -6.05
C GLY A 80 1.17 -8.73 -5.05
N LEU A 81 1.58 -8.67 -3.78
CA LEU A 81 0.84 -7.96 -2.74
C LEU A 81 0.82 -6.44 -2.97
N VAL A 82 1.92 -5.84 -3.40
CA VAL A 82 1.99 -4.41 -3.72
C VAL A 82 1.14 -4.06 -4.96
N ILE A 83 1.13 -4.92 -5.99
CA ILE A 83 0.27 -4.74 -7.17
C ILE A 83 -1.20 -4.81 -6.77
N ALA A 84 -1.59 -5.80 -5.97
CA ALA A 84 -2.95 -5.92 -5.48
C ALA A 84 -3.36 -4.70 -4.64
N ALA A 85 -2.48 -4.22 -3.75
CA ALA A 85 -2.70 -2.98 -3.00
C ALA A 85 -2.92 -1.76 -3.92
N ALA A 86 -2.08 -1.60 -4.96
CA ALA A 86 -2.18 -0.53 -5.93
C ALA A 86 -3.50 -0.57 -6.71
N VAL A 87 -3.96 -1.77 -7.09
CA VAL A 87 -5.28 -1.95 -7.74
C VAL A 87 -6.40 -1.50 -6.81
N LEU A 88 -6.39 -1.89 -5.53
CA LEU A 88 -7.43 -1.45 -4.58
C LEU A 88 -7.44 0.07 -4.41
N HIS A 89 -6.27 0.70 -4.30
CA HIS A 89 -6.15 2.16 -4.21
C HIS A 89 -6.64 2.85 -5.49
N PHE A 90 -6.31 2.31 -6.65
CA PHE A 90 -6.79 2.82 -7.93
C PHE A 90 -8.32 2.76 -8.00
N VAL A 91 -8.93 1.63 -7.65
CA VAL A 91 -10.39 1.46 -7.65
C VAL A 91 -11.04 2.43 -6.65
N ALA A 92 -10.45 2.61 -5.46
CA ALA A 92 -10.97 3.57 -4.47
C ALA A 92 -11.02 4.98 -5.04
N ILE A 93 -9.95 5.43 -5.69
CA ILE A 93 -9.87 6.76 -6.31
C ILE A 93 -10.84 6.85 -7.48
N ALA A 94 -10.90 5.83 -8.33
CA ALA A 94 -11.81 5.78 -9.46
C ALA A 94 -13.28 5.88 -9.00
N GLU A 95 -13.68 5.19 -7.94
CA GLU A 95 -15.02 5.34 -7.37
C GLU A 95 -15.29 6.77 -6.90
N VAL A 96 -14.33 7.41 -6.24
CA VAL A 96 -14.49 8.79 -5.76
C VAL A 96 -14.63 9.77 -6.92
N VAL A 97 -13.84 9.59 -7.97
CA VAL A 97 -13.80 10.49 -9.13
C VAL A 97 -14.99 10.28 -10.06
N LEU A 98 -15.43 9.03 -10.25
CA LEU A 98 -16.47 8.66 -11.21
C LEU A 98 -17.88 8.68 -10.61
N ARG A 99 -18.05 8.76 -9.28
CA ARG A 99 -19.37 8.91 -8.65
C ARG A 99 -19.98 10.25 -9.09
N PRO A 100 -21.17 10.25 -9.74
CA PRO A 100 -21.85 11.48 -10.11
C PRO A 100 -22.19 12.32 -8.88
N VAL A 101 -21.93 13.63 -8.95
CA VAL A 101 -22.22 14.61 -7.89
C VAL A 101 -23.74 14.75 -7.59
N SER A 102 -24.61 14.06 -8.34
CA SER A 102 -26.07 14.23 -8.31
C SER A 102 -26.82 13.46 -7.20
N ALA A 103 -26.14 12.83 -6.24
CA ALA A 103 -26.81 12.04 -5.17
C ALA A 103 -27.05 12.82 -3.85
N HIS A 104 -26.83 14.14 -3.84
CA HIS A 104 -27.04 15.00 -2.67
C HIS A 104 -28.06 16.12 -2.89
N ALA A 105 -29.12 15.86 -3.68
CA ALA A 105 -30.29 16.73 -3.78
C ALA A 105 -31.49 16.11 -3.08
#